data_AF-A0A536F6B4-F1
#
_entry.id   AF-A0A536F6B4-F1
#
_cell.length_a   1.000
_cell.length_b   1.000
_cell.length_c   1.000
_cell.angle_alpha   90.00
_cell.angle_beta   90.00
_cell.angle_gamma   90.00
#
_symmetry.space_group_name_H-M   'P 1'
#
loop_
_entity.id
_entity.type
_entity.pdbx_description
1 polymer ?
#
loop_
_entity_poly.entity_id
_entity_poly.type
_entity_poly.pdbx_seq_one_letter_code
_entity_poly.pdbx_strand_id
1 'polypeptide(L)'
;GEDVSANLRTIRSIPLTLREAVKGRADVRGEVYLPKSSFEATNKERLERGEAPFANPRNAAAGAVRQLDPKATARRNLAMWAYSAAGLDVGSQSELLARLKALGLRVNPNWRKAAALDEVIGFIAEWKERRHDLEYGTDGVVVKVDRTADQEKLGYVARNPRWAVAFKFPAEQATTTVEDILIYVGRMGTLTPVAALAPVLVGGTTVRRATLHNFDEVRRLDVRKGDRVVIQRAGDVIPEVLRVETDARVAGTAYPEFAMPERCPVCAGPVIHPEGEVAYYCGNPTCPAKSGQRIGHFVSRGGMDIEGLGWKTIEALMDIGLVTDPGDIFDLTYDKLLTVDRFAEKSAKNIIERIEGAKRRPLSRILLALGIRHVGDTTADDLARWLAVRLPKDADLGAVFDTLRNTSVDDLQAIEGIGAVVAESIHEYFSREEERPFLDKLVRAGVTPKMPEPRKETASGPFAGKTVVFTGNLERRSRDDAETLVRSLGGKTAGSVSAKTDLVVAGPRAGSKLDKAKSLGVKVVDEETFEGMLR
;
A
#
# COMPACT_ATOMS: atom_id res chain seq x y z
N GLY A 1 2.82 -3.97 14.07
CA GLY A 1 3.69 -2.80 14.31
C GLY A 1 4.97 -3.29 14.95
N GLU A 2 5.91 -2.39 15.20
CA GLU A 2 7.08 -2.68 16.05
C GLU A 2 6.70 -2.44 17.52
N ASP A 3 7.19 -3.28 18.43
CA ASP A 3 7.03 -3.02 19.87
C ASP A 3 8.05 -1.96 20.30
N VAL A 4 7.54 -0.77 20.61
CA VAL A 4 8.30 0.38 21.10
C VAL A 4 7.79 0.82 22.48
N SER A 5 7.19 -0.10 23.24
CA SER A 5 6.55 0.19 24.53
C SER A 5 7.50 0.85 25.52
N ALA A 6 8.75 0.38 25.59
CA ALA A 6 9.77 0.96 26.46
C ALA A 6 10.06 2.43 26.11
N ASN A 7 10.08 2.76 24.82
CA ASN A 7 10.34 4.10 24.30
C ASN A 7 9.15 5.03 24.53
N LEU A 8 7.92 4.55 24.27
CA LEU A 8 6.70 5.33 24.51
C LEU A 8 6.53 5.71 25.99
N ARG A 9 6.93 4.84 26.93
CA ARG A 9 6.92 5.14 28.38
C ARG A 9 7.79 6.33 28.77
N THR A 10 8.73 6.74 27.92
CA THR A 10 9.59 7.91 28.17
C THR A 10 8.96 9.23 27.71
N ILE A 11 7.87 9.18 26.95
CA ILE A 11 7.19 10.34 26.39
C ILE A 11 6.23 10.92 27.44
N ARG A 12 6.59 12.08 28.01
CA ARG A 12 5.86 12.69 29.14
C ARG A 12 4.39 13.00 28.86
N SER A 13 4.02 13.23 27.60
CA SER A 13 2.62 13.49 27.22
C SER A 13 1.75 12.23 27.16
N ILE A 14 2.34 11.04 27.31
CA ILE A 14 1.62 9.76 27.37
C ILE A 14 1.48 9.39 28.86
N PRO A 15 0.25 9.38 29.42
CA PRO A 15 0.06 8.96 30.78
C PRO A 15 0.30 7.45 30.92
N LEU A 16 1.06 7.04 31.93
CA LEU A 16 1.24 5.61 32.27
C LEU A 16 0.00 5.01 32.96
N THR A 17 -0.88 5.88 33.47
CA THR A 17 -2.13 5.51 34.12
C THR A 17 -3.20 6.52 33.74
N LEU A 18 -4.37 6.04 33.33
CA LEU A 18 -5.50 6.92 33.03
C LEU A 18 -6.06 7.51 34.32
N ARG A 19 -6.65 8.71 34.23
CA ARG A 19 -7.24 9.39 35.39
C ARG A 19 -8.47 8.68 35.95
N GLU A 20 -9.13 7.87 35.13
CA GLU A 20 -10.30 7.08 35.49
C GLU A 20 -10.12 5.65 35.01
N ALA A 21 -10.75 4.70 35.71
CA ALA A 21 -10.84 3.33 35.27
C ALA A 21 -11.72 3.23 34.01
N VAL A 22 -11.24 2.51 33.00
CA VAL A 22 -11.99 2.17 31.80
C VAL A 22 -12.38 0.71 31.87
N LYS A 23 -13.62 0.38 31.54
CA LYS A 23 -14.10 -1.00 31.51
C LYS A 23 -13.43 -1.75 30.36
N GLY A 24 -12.77 -2.87 30.67
CA GLY A 24 -12.15 -3.72 29.67
C GLY A 24 -10.86 -3.12 29.10
N ARG A 25 -10.69 -3.17 27.78
CA ARG A 25 -9.46 -2.75 27.09
C ARG A 25 -9.76 -1.56 26.18
N ALA A 26 -8.97 -0.49 26.32
CA ALA A 26 -8.97 0.63 25.39
C ALA A 26 -7.67 0.67 24.59
N ASP A 27 -7.79 0.71 23.27
CA ASP A 27 -6.65 0.84 22.35
C ASP A 27 -6.63 2.26 21.78
N VAL A 28 -5.79 3.13 22.36
CA VAL A 28 -5.66 4.53 21.96
C VAL A 28 -4.69 4.67 20.79
N ARG A 29 -5.08 5.46 19.78
CA ARG A 29 -4.25 5.83 18.64
C ARG A 29 -3.97 7.33 18.63
N GLY A 30 -2.75 7.66 18.26
CA GLY A 30 -2.28 9.04 18.17
C GLY A 30 -1.00 9.12 17.36
N GLU A 31 -0.50 10.34 17.20
CA GLU A 31 0.75 10.62 16.50
C GLU A 31 1.81 11.07 17.49
N VAL A 32 2.95 10.38 17.50
CA VAL A 32 4.16 10.84 18.18
C VAL A 32 4.89 11.82 17.27
N TYR A 33 5.19 13.01 17.77
CA TYR A 33 5.87 14.06 17.04
C TYR A 33 7.02 14.65 17.86
N LEU A 34 7.93 15.34 17.17
CA LEU A 34 9.01 16.10 17.77
C LEU A 34 8.66 17.60 17.71
N PRO A 35 8.49 18.30 18.84
CA PRO A 35 8.25 19.74 18.85
C PRO A 35 9.36 20.52 18.14
N LYS A 36 9.05 21.66 17.51
CA LYS A 36 10.02 22.50 16.78
C LYS A 36 11.20 22.90 17.65
N SER A 37 10.94 23.42 18.84
CA SER A 37 11.96 23.77 19.84
C SER A 37 12.87 22.58 20.22
N SER A 38 12.30 21.38 20.36
CA SER A 38 13.07 20.16 20.65
C SER A 38 13.88 19.68 19.45
N PHE A 39 13.37 19.86 18.23
CA PHE A 39 14.08 19.56 16.99
C PHE A 39 15.29 20.49 16.79
N GLU A 40 15.11 21.79 16.98
CA GLU A 40 16.19 22.78 16.91
C GLU A 40 17.30 22.50 17.92
N ALA A 41 16.93 22.23 19.19
CA ALA A 41 17.88 21.84 20.22
C ALA A 41 18.64 20.56 19.84
N THR A 42 17.93 19.55 19.35
CA THR A 42 18.54 18.28 18.90
C THR A 42 19.52 18.50 17.75
N ASN A 43 19.19 19.34 16.78
CA ASN A 43 20.07 19.62 15.65
C ASN A 43 21.30 20.42 16.07
N LYS A 44 21.14 21.38 16.99
CA LYS A 44 22.26 22.12 17.58
C LYS A 44 23.26 21.17 18.26
N GLU A 45 22.78 20.27 19.12
CA GLU A 45 23.65 19.30 19.79
C GLU A 45 24.37 18.34 18.82
N ARG A 46 23.75 18.02 17.67
CA ARG A 46 24.37 17.17 16.63
C ARG A 46 25.49 17.90 15.91
N LEU A 47 25.25 19.16 15.54
CA LEU A 47 26.26 20.00 14.90
C LEU A 47 27.47 20.21 15.83
N GLU A 48 27.24 20.43 17.13
CA GLU A 48 28.31 20.53 18.14
C GLU A 48 29.14 19.24 18.26
N ARG A 49 28.57 18.08 17.90
CA ARG A 49 29.23 16.77 17.85
C ARG A 49 29.80 16.41 16.48
N GLY A 50 29.73 17.31 15.49
CA GLY A 50 30.15 17.04 14.11
C GLY A 50 29.25 16.05 13.36
N GLU A 51 28.06 15.75 13.88
CA GLU A 51 27.07 14.90 13.23
C GLU A 51 26.20 15.71 12.26
N ALA A 52 25.74 15.07 11.18
CA ALA A 52 24.77 15.70 10.29
C ALA A 52 23.44 15.99 11.03
N PRO A 53 22.84 17.18 10.86
CA PRO A 53 21.55 17.51 11.43
C PRO A 53 20.46 16.65 10.79
N PHE A 54 19.37 16.42 11.52
CA PHE A 54 18.18 15.81 10.95
C PHE A 54 17.52 16.76 9.95
N ALA A 55 17.07 16.21 8.83
CA ALA A 55 16.36 16.95 7.78
C ALA A 55 15.02 17.53 8.28
N ASN A 56 14.17 16.71 8.89
CA ASN A 56 12.85 17.16 9.32
C ASN A 56 12.43 16.51 10.66
N PRO A 57 11.48 17.14 11.41
CA PRO A 57 11.01 16.62 12.68
C PRO A 57 10.40 15.21 12.59
N ARG A 58 9.76 14.85 11.47
CA ARG A 58 9.14 13.53 11.27
C ARG A 58 10.17 12.41 11.27
N ASN A 59 11.25 12.55 10.51
CA ASN A 59 12.34 11.58 10.44
C ASN A 59 13.08 11.51 11.78
N ALA A 60 13.29 12.65 12.43
CA ALA A 60 13.91 12.71 13.75
C ALA A 60 13.04 11.98 14.81
N ALA A 61 11.73 12.19 14.80
CA ALA A 61 10.79 11.52 15.70
C ALA A 61 10.76 10.00 15.44
N ALA A 62 10.64 9.57 14.19
CA ALA A 62 10.62 8.15 13.82
C ALA A 62 11.90 7.43 14.26
N GLY A 63 13.07 8.04 14.04
CA GLY A 63 14.35 7.50 14.51
C GLY A 63 14.46 7.46 16.04
N ALA A 64 13.93 8.48 16.73
CA ALA A 64 13.94 8.54 18.19
C ALA A 64 13.04 7.46 18.82
N VAL A 65 11.83 7.25 18.31
CA VAL A 65 10.91 6.23 18.87
C VAL A 65 11.47 4.81 18.73
N ARG A 66 12.37 4.56 17.79
CA ARG A 66 12.95 3.24 17.47
C ARG A 66 14.34 2.98 18.05
N GLN A 67 14.80 3.80 18.99
CA GLN A 67 16.10 3.57 19.65
C GLN A 67 16.07 2.31 20.51
N LEU A 68 17.16 1.53 20.48
CA LEU A 68 17.32 0.36 21.35
C LEU A 68 17.40 0.74 22.84
N ASP A 69 18.05 1.87 23.14
CA ASP A 69 18.08 2.43 24.49
C ASP A 69 16.96 3.48 24.65
N PRO A 70 15.94 3.23 25.48
CA PRO A 70 14.87 4.20 25.75
C PRO A 70 15.38 5.52 26.33
N LYS A 71 16.54 5.54 27.00
CA LYS A 71 17.13 6.79 27.52
C LYS A 71 17.50 7.75 26.38
N ALA A 72 17.88 7.24 25.21
CA ALA A 72 18.14 8.07 24.04
C ALA A 72 16.84 8.74 23.56
N THR A 73 15.72 8.02 23.57
CA THR A 73 14.38 8.55 23.27
C THR A 73 13.97 9.64 24.26
N ALA A 74 14.17 9.39 25.56
CA ALA A 74 13.80 10.32 26.63
C ALA A 74 14.46 11.70 26.46
N ARG A 75 15.71 11.74 26.00
CA ARG A 75 16.45 13.00 25.75
C ARG A 75 15.87 13.84 24.61
N ARG A 76 15.09 13.25 23.70
CA ARG A 76 14.53 13.95 22.54
C ARG A 76 13.25 14.72 22.83
N ASN A 77 12.70 14.63 24.05
CA ASN A 77 11.50 15.36 24.47
C ASN A 77 10.34 15.24 23.46
N LEU A 78 10.11 14.02 22.96
CA LEU A 78 8.97 13.73 22.09
C LEU A 78 7.65 14.04 22.79
N ALA A 79 6.61 14.27 21.99
CA ALA A 79 5.24 14.45 22.45
C ALA A 79 4.28 13.63 21.59
N MET A 80 3.05 13.45 22.07
CA MET A 80 2.00 12.70 21.37
C MET A 80 0.68 13.48 21.40
N TRP A 81 -0.05 13.42 20.29
CA TRP A 81 -1.46 13.79 20.23
C TRP A 81 -2.32 12.55 20.02
N ALA A 82 -3.29 12.30 20.91
CA ALA A 82 -4.30 11.27 20.73
C ALA A 82 -5.46 11.79 19.87
N TYR A 83 -5.97 10.97 18.96
CA TYR A 83 -7.04 11.36 18.03
C TYR A 83 -8.10 10.27 17.75
N SER A 84 -7.90 9.05 18.27
CA SER A 84 -8.82 7.93 18.08
C SER A 84 -8.62 6.90 19.20
N ALA A 85 -9.63 6.10 19.50
CA ALA A 85 -9.49 4.90 20.32
C ALA A 85 -10.53 3.86 19.97
N ALA A 86 -10.23 2.59 20.26
CA ALA A 86 -11.21 1.52 20.32
C ALA A 86 -11.45 1.11 21.79
N GLY A 87 -12.64 0.59 22.11
CA GLY A 87 -12.98 0.15 23.47
C GLY A 87 -13.42 1.28 24.42
N LEU A 88 -13.74 2.46 23.89
CA LEU A 88 -14.41 3.53 24.61
C LEU A 88 -15.84 3.68 24.07
N ASP A 89 -16.81 3.79 24.97
CA ASP A 89 -18.22 3.97 24.62
C ASP A 89 -18.52 5.44 24.39
N VAL A 90 -18.62 5.85 23.12
CA VAL A 90 -18.82 7.24 22.68
C VAL A 90 -19.63 7.26 21.37
N GLY A 91 -20.58 8.18 21.27
CA GLY A 91 -21.47 8.32 20.11
C GLY A 91 -20.91 9.16 18.97
N SER A 92 -19.80 9.87 19.19
CA SER A 92 -19.18 10.73 18.17
C SER A 92 -17.67 10.90 18.33
N GLN A 93 -17.01 11.34 17.26
CA GLN A 93 -15.59 11.69 17.23
C GLN A 93 -15.28 12.88 18.16
N SER A 94 -16.13 13.90 18.22
CA SER A 94 -15.97 15.02 19.14
C SER A 94 -16.06 14.60 20.60
N GLU A 95 -17.02 13.72 20.94
CA GLU A 95 -17.13 13.12 22.26
C GLU A 95 -15.93 12.23 22.60
N LEU A 96 -15.42 11.45 21.64
CA LEU A 96 -14.19 10.68 21.79
C LEU A 96 -12.99 11.56 22.18
N LEU A 97 -12.80 12.68 21.47
CA LEU A 97 -11.72 13.63 21.77
C LEU A 97 -11.87 14.23 23.18
N ALA A 98 -13.10 14.56 23.59
CA ALA A 98 -13.38 15.00 24.96
C ALA A 98 -13.09 13.91 26.00
N ARG A 99 -13.50 12.65 25.74
CA ARG A 99 -13.25 11.51 26.63
C ARG A 99 -11.77 11.22 26.79
N LEU A 100 -10.99 11.23 25.71
CA LEU A 100 -9.54 11.05 25.75
C LEU A 100 -8.89 12.13 26.64
N LYS A 101 -9.30 13.39 26.50
CA LYS A 101 -8.82 14.49 27.35
C LYS A 101 -9.17 14.27 28.83
N ALA A 102 -10.41 13.85 29.12
CA ALA A 102 -10.85 13.54 30.49
C ALA A 102 -10.03 12.42 31.13
N LEU A 103 -9.70 11.37 30.35
CA LEU A 103 -8.83 10.26 30.77
C LEU A 103 -7.36 10.66 31.00
N GLY A 104 -6.98 11.90 30.68
CA GLY A 104 -5.63 12.43 30.89
C GLY A 104 -4.72 12.33 29.67
N LEU A 105 -5.22 11.89 28.51
CA LEU A 105 -4.46 11.87 27.26
C LEU A 105 -4.42 13.27 26.64
N ARG A 106 -3.29 13.59 26.01
CA ARG A 106 -3.13 14.87 25.34
C ARG A 106 -3.88 14.85 24.01
N VAL A 107 -4.85 15.75 23.84
CA VAL A 107 -5.62 15.93 22.60
C VAL A 107 -5.34 17.32 22.05
N ASN A 108 -5.20 17.43 20.74
CA ASN A 108 -4.89 18.70 20.08
C ASN A 108 -5.97 19.74 20.43
N PRO A 109 -5.65 20.94 20.95
CA PRO A 109 -6.67 21.89 21.38
C PRO A 109 -7.40 22.58 20.22
N ASN A 110 -6.91 22.43 19.00
CA ASN A 110 -7.35 23.21 17.85
C ASN A 110 -8.45 22.52 17.02
N TRP A 111 -8.96 21.35 17.41
CA TRP A 111 -10.06 20.73 16.68
C TRP A 111 -11.35 21.54 16.83
N ARG A 112 -12.20 21.51 15.80
CA ARG A 112 -13.51 22.18 15.81
C ARG A 112 -14.55 21.26 15.20
N LYS A 113 -15.75 21.22 15.80
CA LYS A 113 -16.93 20.61 15.16
C LYS A 113 -17.48 21.58 14.13
N ALA A 114 -17.83 21.08 12.96
CA ALA A 114 -18.43 21.85 11.88
C ALA A 114 -19.83 21.31 11.59
N ALA A 115 -20.83 22.19 11.48
CA ALA A 115 -22.19 21.79 11.13
C ALA A 115 -22.41 21.73 9.61
N ALA A 116 -21.63 22.50 8.84
CA ALA A 116 -21.70 22.59 7.39
C ALA A 116 -20.31 22.54 6.73
N LEU A 117 -20.28 22.27 5.43
CA LEU A 117 -19.03 22.18 4.66
C LEU A 117 -18.27 23.51 4.61
N ASP A 118 -18.98 24.64 4.57
CA ASP A 118 -18.35 25.97 4.56
C ASP A 118 -17.52 26.23 5.82
N GLU A 119 -17.96 25.72 6.98
CA GLU A 119 -17.19 25.79 8.22
C GLU A 119 -15.92 24.94 8.16
N VAL A 120 -15.98 23.78 7.48
CA VAL A 120 -14.81 22.92 7.25
C VAL A 120 -13.80 23.64 6.34
N ILE A 121 -14.28 24.23 5.24
CA ILE A 121 -13.44 24.98 4.30
C ILE A 121 -12.80 26.19 5.00
N GLY A 122 -13.58 26.92 5.80
CA GLY A 122 -13.08 28.03 6.62
C GLY A 122 -12.00 27.60 7.60
N PHE A 123 -12.19 26.46 8.28
CA PHE A 123 -11.17 25.89 9.18
C PHE A 123 -9.88 25.50 8.44
N ILE A 124 -9.99 24.91 7.25
CA ILE A 124 -8.84 24.56 6.40
C ILE A 124 -8.07 25.82 5.99
N ALA A 125 -8.78 26.87 5.55
CA ALA A 125 -8.17 28.14 5.17
C ALA A 125 -7.48 28.83 6.35
N GLU A 126 -8.12 28.83 7.53
CA GLU A 126 -7.54 29.35 8.77
C GLU A 126 -6.23 28.64 9.11
N TRP A 127 -6.23 27.31 9.13
CA TRP A 127 -5.04 26.53 9.52
C TRP A 127 -3.97 26.44 8.44
N LYS A 128 -4.31 26.72 7.17
CA LYS A 128 -3.31 26.88 6.11
C LYS A 128 -2.31 28.00 6.47
N GLU A 129 -2.79 29.11 7.03
CA GLU A 129 -1.92 30.23 7.40
C GLU A 129 -1.37 30.06 8.84
N ARG A 130 -2.23 29.76 9.82
CA ARG A 130 -1.84 29.68 11.23
C ARG A 130 -0.93 28.51 11.60
N ARG A 131 -0.77 27.51 10.73
CA ARG A 131 0.13 26.36 10.99
C ARG A 131 1.57 26.77 11.27
N HIS A 132 2.01 27.92 10.74
CA HIS A 132 3.38 28.39 10.90
C HIS A 132 3.69 28.76 12.36
N ASP A 133 2.67 29.14 13.13
CA ASP A 133 2.77 29.51 14.56
C ASP A 133 2.76 28.30 15.51
N LEU A 134 2.49 27.10 15.00
CA LEU A 134 2.43 25.90 15.84
C LEU A 134 3.83 25.44 16.26
N GLU A 135 3.93 24.94 17.50
CA GLU A 135 5.13 24.27 18.03
C GLU A 135 5.41 22.89 17.39
N TYR A 136 4.69 22.52 16.34
CA TYR A 136 4.84 21.25 15.63
C TYR A 136 4.54 21.41 14.14
N GLY A 137 5.10 20.50 13.32
CA GLY A 137 4.82 20.46 11.89
C GLY A 137 3.46 19.83 11.61
N THR A 138 2.76 20.32 10.60
CA THR A 138 1.51 19.74 10.10
C THR A 138 1.44 19.90 8.58
N ASP A 139 1.00 18.86 7.88
CA ASP A 139 0.88 18.79 6.43
C ASP A 139 -0.57 19.00 5.95
N GLY A 140 -1.52 19.25 6.87
CA GLY A 140 -2.93 19.39 6.52
C GLY A 140 -3.88 19.27 7.71
N VAL A 141 -5.17 19.15 7.38
CA VAL A 141 -6.27 18.94 8.33
C VAL A 141 -6.95 17.61 8.02
N VAL A 142 -7.30 16.83 9.04
CA VAL A 142 -8.12 15.63 8.88
C VAL A 142 -9.58 15.97 9.15
N VAL A 143 -10.42 15.81 8.13
CA VAL A 143 -11.88 15.97 8.23
C VAL A 143 -12.49 14.59 8.48
N LYS A 144 -13.38 14.47 9.47
CA LYS A 144 -14.03 13.22 9.85
C LYS A 144 -15.53 13.44 10.00
N VAL A 145 -16.33 12.48 9.55
CA VAL A 145 -17.75 12.41 9.91
C VAL A 145 -17.86 12.25 11.42
N ASP A 146 -18.63 13.11 12.10
CA ASP A 146 -18.62 13.18 13.56
C ASP A 146 -19.31 11.98 14.21
N ARG A 147 -20.47 11.54 13.71
CA ARG A 147 -21.27 10.47 14.34
C ARG A 147 -20.65 9.08 14.09
N THR A 148 -20.42 8.31 15.14
CA THR A 148 -19.86 6.95 15.05
C THR A 148 -20.73 6.02 14.20
N ALA A 149 -22.06 6.10 14.36
CA ALA A 149 -23.00 5.29 13.58
C ALA A 149 -22.91 5.55 12.06
N ASP A 150 -22.59 6.77 11.64
CA ASP A 150 -22.43 7.11 10.23
C ASP A 150 -21.06 6.66 9.71
N GLN A 151 -20.01 6.69 10.56
CA GLN A 151 -18.71 6.11 10.23
C GLN A 151 -18.81 4.59 9.99
N GLU A 152 -19.56 3.88 10.83
CA GLU A 152 -19.79 2.43 10.69
C GLU A 152 -20.51 2.09 9.38
N LYS A 153 -21.56 2.84 9.03
CA LYS A 153 -22.28 2.68 7.75
C LYS A 153 -21.41 2.96 6.55
N LEU A 154 -20.59 4.01 6.60
CA LEU A 154 -19.69 4.37 5.51
C LEU A 154 -18.60 3.32 5.32
N GLY A 155 -18.07 2.77 6.41
CA GLY A 155 -17.08 1.69 6.37
C GLY A 155 -15.73 2.11 5.80
N TYR A 156 -15.06 1.16 5.15
CA TYR A 156 -13.68 1.28 4.68
C TYR A 156 -13.53 0.78 3.23
N VAL A 157 -12.58 1.33 2.48
CA VAL A 157 -12.09 0.79 1.21
C VAL A 157 -10.66 0.32 1.40
N ALA A 158 -10.43 -0.99 1.26
CA ALA A 158 -9.14 -1.64 1.51
C ALA A 158 -8.51 -1.27 2.87
N ARG A 159 -7.70 -0.19 2.90
CA ARG A 159 -6.99 0.30 4.10
C ARG A 159 -7.45 1.68 4.58
N ASN A 160 -8.32 2.37 3.84
CA ASN A 160 -8.72 3.75 4.10
C ASN A 160 -10.18 3.86 4.56
N PRO A 161 -10.50 4.63 5.60
CA PRO A 161 -11.88 4.90 5.98
C PRO A 161 -12.59 5.75 4.92
N ARG A 162 -13.87 5.45 4.64
CA ARG A 162 -14.71 6.28 3.75
C ARG A 162 -15.25 7.55 4.43
N TRP A 163 -15.17 7.58 5.76
CA TRP A 163 -15.72 8.63 6.62
C TRP A 163 -14.68 9.66 7.07
N ALA A 164 -13.44 9.56 6.61
CA ALA A 164 -12.39 10.54 6.92
C ALA A 164 -11.51 10.82 5.71
N VAL A 165 -11.06 12.08 5.59
CA VAL A 165 -10.16 12.53 4.54
C VAL A 165 -9.08 13.43 5.14
N ALA A 166 -7.83 13.24 4.70
CA ALA A 166 -6.74 14.16 4.99
C ALA A 166 -6.69 15.24 3.91
N PHE A 167 -7.11 16.45 4.24
CA PHE A 167 -6.98 17.62 3.38
C PHE A 167 -5.57 18.20 3.55
N LYS A 168 -4.68 17.85 2.62
CA LYS A 168 -3.29 18.32 2.66
C LYS A 168 -3.18 19.77 2.20
N PHE A 169 -2.31 20.52 2.86
CA PHE A 169 -1.94 21.84 2.39
C PHE A 169 -1.11 21.73 1.10
N PRO A 170 -1.08 22.78 0.26
CA PRO A 170 -0.21 22.82 -0.90
C PRO A 170 1.23 22.48 -0.50
N ALA A 171 1.83 21.53 -1.22
CA ALA A 171 3.20 21.08 -0.95
C ALA A 171 4.17 22.25 -1.08
N GLU A 172 5.19 22.29 -0.23
CA GLU A 172 6.31 23.20 -0.42
C GLU A 172 6.96 22.94 -1.77
N GLN A 173 7.12 24.01 -2.55
CA GLN A 173 7.78 23.99 -3.84
C GLN A 173 9.20 24.55 -3.68
N ALA A 174 10.13 24.04 -4.47
CA ALA A 174 11.44 24.65 -4.61
C ALA A 174 11.90 24.61 -6.06
N THR A 175 12.78 25.53 -6.40
CA THR A 175 13.38 25.62 -7.72
C THR A 175 14.80 25.05 -7.68
N THR A 176 15.14 24.19 -8.64
CA THR A 176 16.49 23.64 -8.79
C THR A 176 16.83 23.39 -10.25
N THR A 177 18.03 22.90 -10.54
CA THR A 177 18.50 22.59 -11.89
C THR A 177 18.46 21.08 -12.15
N VAL A 178 18.02 20.69 -13.35
CA VAL A 178 18.12 19.32 -13.85
C VAL A 178 19.56 19.06 -14.30
N GLU A 179 20.31 18.25 -13.57
CA GLU A 179 21.66 17.84 -13.94
C GLU A 179 21.66 16.77 -15.03
N ASP A 180 20.68 15.87 -14.99
CA ASP A 180 20.48 14.83 -16.01
C ASP A 180 19.06 14.25 -15.97
N ILE A 181 18.68 13.52 -17.03
CA ILE A 181 17.45 12.71 -17.04
C ILE A 181 17.87 11.24 -17.08
N LEU A 182 17.73 10.57 -15.95
CA LEU A 182 18.08 9.16 -15.79
C LEU A 182 16.87 8.28 -16.10
N ILE A 183 17.14 7.04 -16.51
CA ILE A 183 16.10 6.05 -16.77
C ILE A 183 16.16 4.95 -15.72
N TYR A 184 15.06 4.83 -14.97
CA TYR A 184 14.85 3.77 -14.01
C TYR A 184 14.08 2.62 -14.66
N VAL A 185 14.59 1.40 -14.51
CA VAL A 185 13.94 0.19 -15.05
C VAL A 185 13.16 -0.49 -13.92
N GLY A 186 11.84 -0.45 -14.00
CA GLY A 186 10.95 -1.06 -13.00
C GLY A 186 10.85 -2.58 -13.11
N ARG A 187 10.09 -3.19 -12.18
CA ARG A 187 9.84 -4.65 -12.08
C ARG A 187 9.44 -5.29 -13.41
N MET A 188 8.50 -4.67 -14.12
CA MET A 188 7.98 -5.18 -15.40
C MET A 188 8.88 -4.82 -16.58
N GLY A 189 10.00 -4.14 -16.34
CA GLY A 189 10.86 -3.57 -17.37
C GLY A 189 10.45 -2.18 -17.83
N THR A 190 9.44 -1.55 -17.21
CA THR A 190 9.03 -0.18 -17.55
C THR A 190 10.20 0.80 -17.37
N LEU A 191 10.50 1.59 -18.40
CA LEU A 191 11.49 2.66 -18.38
C LEU A 191 10.82 3.95 -17.90
N THR A 192 11.12 4.35 -16.67
CA THR A 192 10.59 5.57 -16.05
C THR A 192 11.66 6.66 -16.04
N PRO A 193 11.43 7.82 -16.68
CA PRO A 193 12.34 8.95 -16.60
C PRO A 193 12.31 9.58 -15.20
N VAL A 194 13.51 9.90 -14.69
CA VAL A 194 13.72 10.51 -13.38
C VAL A 194 14.72 11.66 -13.55
N ALA A 195 14.32 12.87 -13.16
CA ALA A 195 15.23 14.01 -13.15
C ALA A 195 16.28 13.81 -12.04
N ALA A 196 17.55 13.76 -12.40
CA ALA A 196 18.66 13.99 -11.48
C ALA A 196 18.80 15.50 -11.29
N LEU A 197 18.77 15.95 -10.03
CA LEU A 197 18.66 17.35 -9.68
C LEU A 197 19.87 17.81 -8.88
N ALA A 198 20.27 19.05 -9.11
CA ALA A 198 21.14 19.75 -8.19
C ALA A 198 20.47 19.73 -6.79
N PRO A 199 21.23 19.44 -5.70
CA PRO A 199 20.65 19.28 -4.37
C PRO A 199 19.85 20.52 -3.94
N VAL A 200 18.57 20.33 -3.59
CA VAL A 200 17.68 21.42 -3.16
C VAL A 200 16.87 21.02 -1.93
N LEU A 201 16.63 21.95 -1.01
CA LEU A 201 15.84 21.70 0.19
C LEU A 201 14.34 21.88 -0.09
N VAL A 202 13.53 20.85 0.17
CA VAL A 202 12.05 20.90 0.02
C VAL A 202 11.38 20.19 1.19
N GLY A 203 10.55 20.89 1.98
CA GLY A 203 9.92 20.28 3.16
C GLY A 203 10.94 19.73 4.16
N GLY A 204 12.04 20.47 4.37
CA GLY A 204 13.15 20.10 5.26
C GLY A 204 14.06 18.97 4.76
N THR A 205 13.81 18.34 3.61
CA THR A 205 14.67 17.26 3.09
C THR A 205 15.40 17.72 1.84
N THR A 206 16.68 17.39 1.73
CA THR A 206 17.44 17.58 0.48
C THR A 206 16.98 16.58 -0.56
N VAL A 207 16.40 17.09 -1.65
CA VAL A 207 15.97 16.33 -2.81
C VAL A 207 17.07 16.37 -3.87
N ARG A 208 17.36 15.20 -4.46
CA ARG A 208 18.31 15.04 -5.59
C ARG A 208 17.69 14.33 -6.80
N ARG A 209 16.48 13.80 -6.64
CA ARG A 209 15.75 13.09 -7.68
C ARG A 209 14.28 13.44 -7.60
N ALA A 210 13.66 13.64 -8.76
CA ALA A 210 12.22 13.81 -8.88
C ALA A 210 11.70 12.96 -10.03
N THR A 211 10.52 12.36 -9.86
CA THR A 211 9.87 11.60 -10.93
C THR A 211 9.44 12.55 -12.06
N LEU A 212 9.58 12.07 -13.29
CA LEU A 212 8.98 12.68 -14.48
C LEU A 212 7.79 11.83 -14.99
N HIS A 213 7.34 10.85 -14.20
CA HIS A 213 6.22 9.94 -14.48
C HIS A 213 6.40 9.02 -15.69
N ASN A 214 6.45 9.57 -16.89
CA ASN A 214 6.60 8.85 -18.16
C ASN A 214 7.17 9.79 -19.24
N PHE A 215 7.43 9.26 -20.44
CA PHE A 215 8.04 10.04 -21.52
C PHE A 215 7.14 11.15 -22.07
N ASP A 216 5.83 10.93 -22.11
CA ASP A 216 4.87 11.94 -22.56
C ASP A 216 4.85 13.14 -21.63
N GLU A 217 4.99 12.92 -20.33
CA GLU A 217 5.10 13.99 -19.33
C GLU A 217 6.40 14.78 -19.47
N VAL A 218 7.53 14.12 -19.80
CA VAL A 218 8.79 14.81 -20.14
C VAL A 218 8.58 15.75 -21.32
N ARG A 219 7.90 15.30 -22.37
CA ARG A 219 7.57 16.10 -23.56
C ARG A 219 6.58 17.22 -23.24
N ARG A 220 5.53 16.93 -22.48
CA ARG A 220 4.49 17.90 -22.10
C ARG A 220 5.06 19.05 -21.28
N LEU A 221 5.95 18.74 -20.35
CA LEU A 221 6.65 19.74 -19.54
C LEU A 221 7.86 20.37 -20.25
N ASP A 222 8.28 19.79 -21.37
CA ASP A 222 9.51 20.13 -22.10
C ASP A 222 10.75 20.15 -21.20
N VAL A 223 10.92 19.13 -20.33
CA VAL A 223 12.05 19.05 -19.39
C VAL A 223 13.30 18.61 -20.12
N ARG A 224 14.36 19.41 -20.01
CA ARG A 224 15.66 19.14 -20.65
C ARG A 224 16.80 19.20 -19.62
N LYS A 225 17.91 18.54 -19.95
CA LYS A 225 19.13 18.65 -19.15
C LYS A 225 19.59 20.11 -19.10
N GLY A 226 19.95 20.58 -17.90
CA GLY A 226 20.34 21.95 -17.62
C GLY A 226 19.17 22.90 -17.31
N ASP A 227 17.92 22.47 -17.50
CA ASP A 227 16.77 23.33 -17.21
C ASP A 227 16.65 23.64 -15.72
N ARG A 228 16.13 24.83 -15.45
CA ARG A 228 15.67 25.21 -14.12
C ARG A 228 14.21 24.77 -13.97
N VAL A 229 13.91 24.01 -12.94
CA VAL A 229 12.60 23.37 -12.72
C VAL A 229 12.06 23.68 -11.35
N VAL A 230 10.74 23.81 -11.27
CA VAL A 230 10.02 23.83 -10.00
C VAL A 230 9.62 22.40 -9.66
N ILE A 231 10.04 21.96 -8.49
CA ILE A 231 9.68 20.65 -7.95
C ILE A 231 8.80 20.81 -6.72
N GLN A 232 8.00 19.79 -6.43
CA GLN A 232 7.23 19.70 -5.21
C GLN A 232 7.32 18.31 -4.60
N ARG A 233 7.02 18.18 -3.31
CA ARG A 233 6.85 16.88 -2.66
C ARG A 233 5.37 16.54 -2.56
N ALA A 234 4.90 15.66 -3.44
CA ALA A 234 3.54 15.15 -3.36
C ALA A 234 3.37 14.33 -2.08
N GLY A 235 2.43 14.77 -1.22
CA GLY A 235 2.04 14.05 -0.02
C GLY A 235 3.18 13.76 0.97
N ASP A 236 4.20 14.60 1.03
CA ASP A 236 5.41 14.47 1.88
C ASP A 236 6.33 13.29 1.57
N VAL A 237 6.19 12.58 0.44
CA VAL A 237 7.00 11.36 0.20
C VAL A 237 7.77 11.39 -1.12
N ILE A 238 7.11 11.59 -2.26
CA ILE A 238 7.75 11.45 -3.57
C ILE A 238 7.90 12.82 -4.23
N PRO A 239 9.13 13.29 -4.53
CA PRO A 239 9.33 14.52 -5.28
C PRO A 239 8.97 14.34 -6.76
N GLU A 240 8.32 15.34 -7.35
CA GLU A 240 7.97 15.39 -8.78
C GLU A 240 8.30 16.77 -9.38
N VAL A 241 8.56 16.80 -10.68
CA VAL A 241 8.73 18.05 -11.43
C VAL A 241 7.35 18.60 -11.81
N LEU A 242 7.07 19.84 -11.42
CA LEU A 242 5.79 20.50 -11.68
C LEU A 242 5.81 21.26 -13.00
N ARG A 243 6.87 22.03 -13.24
CA ARG A 243 7.06 22.84 -14.45
C ARG A 243 8.53 23.21 -14.67
N VAL A 244 8.87 23.50 -15.92
CA VAL A 244 10.14 24.11 -16.33
C VAL A 244 10.02 25.63 -16.28
N GLU A 245 11.07 26.32 -15.87
CA GLU A 245 11.21 27.77 -16.03
C GLU A 245 11.85 28.04 -17.40
N THR A 246 11.06 27.93 -18.47
CA THR A 246 11.55 28.07 -19.86
C THR A 246 12.23 29.41 -20.12
N ASP A 247 11.76 30.47 -19.47
CA ASP A 247 12.32 31.83 -19.58
C ASP A 247 13.70 31.95 -18.91
N ALA A 248 14.08 30.98 -18.06
CA ALA A 248 15.40 30.92 -17.43
C ALA A 248 16.45 30.22 -18.30
N ARG A 249 16.09 29.72 -19.50
CA ARG A 249 17.04 29.12 -20.44
C ARG A 249 18.01 30.19 -20.95
N VAL A 250 19.31 29.89 -20.89
CA VAL A 250 20.34 30.83 -21.33
C VAL A 250 20.38 30.86 -22.86
N ALA A 251 20.21 32.05 -23.44
CA ALA A 251 20.32 32.24 -24.88
C ALA A 251 21.69 31.77 -25.41
N GLY A 252 21.69 31.02 -26.51
CA GLY A 252 22.90 30.46 -27.11
C GLY A 252 23.41 29.17 -26.46
N THR A 253 22.81 28.69 -25.36
CA THR A 253 23.10 27.37 -24.78
C THR A 253 22.19 26.32 -25.40
N ALA A 254 22.73 25.15 -25.76
CA ALA A 254 21.95 24.05 -26.29
C ALA A 254 21.25 23.27 -25.17
N TYR A 255 19.93 23.16 -25.25
CA TYR A 255 19.10 22.30 -24.41
C TYR A 255 18.47 21.23 -25.31
N PRO A 256 19.14 20.08 -25.51
CA PRO A 256 18.61 19.03 -26.38
C PRO A 256 17.34 18.42 -25.77
N GLU A 257 16.39 18.06 -26.64
CA GLU A 257 15.22 17.31 -26.22
C GLU A 257 15.62 15.93 -25.71
N PHE A 258 14.95 15.49 -24.65
CA PHE A 258 15.16 14.15 -24.14
C PHE A 258 14.56 13.14 -25.11
N ALA A 259 15.38 12.17 -25.53
CA ALA A 259 14.93 11.01 -26.29
C ALA A 259 15.05 9.77 -25.40
N MET A 260 14.02 8.92 -25.43
CA MET A 260 14.10 7.61 -24.80
C MET A 260 15.23 6.80 -25.45
N PRO A 261 16.12 6.16 -24.68
CA PRO A 261 17.20 5.37 -25.27
C PRO A 261 16.64 4.16 -26.04
N GLU A 262 17.27 3.82 -27.17
CA GLU A 262 16.92 2.62 -27.95
C GLU A 262 17.31 1.31 -27.24
N ARG A 263 18.23 1.40 -26.28
CA ARG A 263 18.73 0.27 -25.50
C ARG A 263 18.57 0.50 -24.01
N CYS A 264 18.18 -0.55 -23.30
CA CYS A 264 18.02 -0.53 -21.86
C CYS A 264 19.35 -0.15 -21.18
N PRO A 265 19.37 0.86 -20.28
CA PRO A 265 20.61 1.31 -19.64
C PRO A 265 21.22 0.29 -18.67
N VAL A 266 20.47 -0.77 -18.33
CA VAL A 266 20.92 -1.81 -17.40
C VAL A 266 21.46 -3.04 -18.13
N CYS A 267 20.78 -3.51 -19.17
CA CYS A 267 21.14 -4.78 -19.83
C CYS A 267 21.44 -4.64 -21.33
N ALA A 268 21.45 -3.42 -21.88
CA ALA A 268 21.64 -3.12 -23.30
C ALA A 268 20.65 -3.79 -24.29
N GLY A 269 19.61 -4.43 -23.77
CA GLY A 269 18.53 -5.06 -24.55
C GLY A 269 17.66 -4.02 -25.26
N PRO A 270 16.90 -4.41 -26.29
CA PRO A 270 16.07 -3.47 -27.05
C PRO A 270 14.99 -2.85 -26.16
N VAL A 271 14.78 -1.54 -26.32
CA VAL A 271 13.62 -0.86 -25.76
C VAL A 271 12.45 -1.02 -26.72
N ILE A 272 11.31 -1.46 -26.18
CA ILE A 272 10.07 -1.66 -26.93
C ILE A 272 9.03 -0.64 -26.46
N HIS A 273 8.20 -0.18 -27.39
CA HIS A 273 7.08 0.72 -27.14
C HIS A 273 5.84 0.11 -27.80
N PRO A 274 5.05 -0.69 -27.07
CA PRO A 274 3.83 -1.27 -27.61
C PRO A 274 2.86 -0.18 -28.11
N GLU A 275 2.21 -0.44 -29.24
CA GLU A 275 1.25 0.50 -29.81
C GLU A 275 0.09 0.75 -28.84
N GLY A 276 -0.24 2.02 -28.61
CA GLY A 276 -1.32 2.44 -27.69
C GLY A 276 -0.93 2.52 -26.21
N GLU A 277 0.29 2.14 -25.83
CA GLU A 277 0.77 2.30 -24.45
C GLU A 277 1.60 3.58 -24.27
N VAL A 278 1.49 4.24 -23.11
CA VAL A 278 2.31 5.42 -22.75
C VAL A 278 3.72 5.02 -22.31
N ALA A 279 3.88 3.79 -21.83
CA ALA A 279 5.11 3.32 -21.23
C ALA A 279 6.05 2.66 -22.25
N TYR A 280 7.35 2.88 -22.04
CA TYR A 280 8.42 2.15 -22.73
C TYR A 280 8.89 1.00 -21.85
N TYR A 281 9.33 -0.10 -22.46
CA TYR A 281 9.75 -1.30 -21.73
C TYR A 281 11.09 -1.83 -22.21
N CYS A 282 11.84 -2.43 -21.30
CA CYS A 282 12.97 -3.29 -21.62
C CYS A 282 12.43 -4.61 -22.19
N GLY A 283 12.69 -4.88 -23.47
CA GLY A 283 12.27 -6.09 -24.16
C GLY A 283 13.06 -7.34 -23.74
N ASN A 284 14.14 -7.20 -22.96
CA ASN A 284 14.88 -8.35 -22.46
C ASN A 284 14.12 -9.01 -21.27
N PRO A 285 13.64 -10.27 -21.42
CA PRO A 285 12.97 -10.97 -20.32
C PRO A 285 13.88 -11.23 -19.12
N THR A 286 15.19 -11.43 -19.33
CA THR A 286 16.19 -11.75 -18.30
C THR A 286 16.99 -10.54 -17.84
N CYS A 287 16.48 -9.33 -18.04
CA CYS A 287 17.14 -8.10 -17.60
C CYS A 287 17.43 -8.14 -16.09
N PRO A 288 18.68 -7.91 -15.63
CA PRO A 288 19.03 -7.93 -14.21
C PRO A 288 18.21 -6.94 -13.37
N ALA A 289 17.84 -5.77 -13.91
CA ALA A 289 16.94 -4.86 -13.20
C ALA A 289 15.56 -5.49 -12.95
N LYS A 290 14.98 -6.21 -13.92
CA LYS A 290 13.69 -6.89 -13.75
C LYS A 290 13.80 -7.99 -12.70
N SER A 291 14.82 -8.84 -12.81
CA SER A 291 15.08 -9.92 -11.85
C SER A 291 15.31 -9.39 -10.44
N GLY A 292 16.20 -8.40 -10.28
CA GLY A 292 16.48 -7.78 -8.98
C GLY A 292 15.25 -7.12 -8.39
N GLN A 293 14.44 -6.43 -9.20
CA GLN A 293 13.19 -5.81 -8.75
C GLN A 293 12.13 -6.84 -8.37
N ARG A 294 12.05 -7.98 -9.09
CA ARG A 294 11.21 -9.13 -8.75
C ARG A 294 11.63 -9.75 -7.41
N ILE A 295 12.92 -9.97 -7.20
CA ILE A 295 13.49 -10.46 -5.93
C ILE A 295 13.20 -9.45 -4.80
N GLY A 296 13.43 -8.16 -5.03
CA GLY A 296 13.17 -7.09 -4.07
C GLY A 296 11.70 -7.03 -3.63
N HIS A 297 10.77 -7.18 -4.58
CA HIS A 297 9.34 -7.29 -4.26
C HIS A 297 9.04 -8.53 -3.42
N PHE A 298 9.60 -9.67 -3.81
CA PHE A 298 9.40 -10.95 -3.12
C PHE A 298 9.86 -10.88 -1.66
N VAL A 299 11.04 -10.32 -1.37
CA VAL A 299 11.58 -10.20 0.00
C VAL A 299 11.03 -9.04 0.80
N SER A 300 10.28 -8.14 0.16
CA SER A 300 9.75 -6.94 0.79
C SER A 300 8.86 -7.25 2.00
N ARG A 301 8.65 -6.23 2.85
CA ARG A 301 7.75 -6.32 4.02
C ARG A 301 6.32 -6.76 3.66
N GLY A 302 5.85 -6.42 2.45
CA GLY A 302 4.55 -6.83 1.94
C GLY A 302 4.52 -8.27 1.44
N GLY A 303 5.64 -8.73 0.86
CA GLY A 303 5.82 -10.11 0.40
C GLY A 303 6.24 -11.06 1.53
N MET A 304 7.41 -11.67 1.38
CA MET A 304 7.93 -12.69 2.31
C MET A 304 8.55 -12.12 3.58
N ASP A 305 8.72 -10.79 3.68
CA ASP A 305 9.16 -10.11 4.90
C ASP A 305 10.53 -10.63 5.39
N ILE A 306 11.52 -10.63 4.48
CA ILE A 306 12.90 -11.08 4.75
C ILE A 306 13.79 -9.85 4.90
N GLU A 307 13.87 -9.34 6.13
CA GLU A 307 14.70 -8.17 6.43
C GLU A 307 16.20 -8.45 6.19
N GLY A 308 16.94 -7.43 5.75
CA GLY A 308 18.38 -7.54 5.50
C GLY A 308 18.75 -7.88 4.05
N LEU A 309 17.80 -8.37 3.24
CA LEU A 309 17.96 -8.49 1.78
C LEU A 309 17.52 -7.19 1.09
N GLY A 310 18.28 -6.11 1.34
CA GLY A 310 18.07 -4.82 0.66
C GLY A 310 18.58 -4.84 -0.79
N TRP A 311 18.25 -3.80 -1.56
CA TRP A 311 18.63 -3.68 -2.98
C TRP A 311 20.12 -3.96 -3.25
N LYS A 312 21.04 -3.34 -2.50
CA LYS A 312 22.49 -3.56 -2.65
C LYS A 312 22.92 -4.99 -2.36
N THR A 313 22.25 -5.65 -1.42
CA THR A 313 22.53 -7.05 -1.08
C THR A 313 22.03 -7.96 -2.19
N ILE A 314 20.85 -7.68 -2.75
CA ILE A 314 20.31 -8.40 -3.90
C ILE A 314 21.24 -8.22 -5.11
N GLU A 315 21.66 -6.99 -5.42
CA GLU A 315 22.65 -6.73 -6.48
C GLU A 315 23.93 -7.54 -6.27
N ALA A 316 24.53 -7.49 -5.08
CA ALA A 316 25.75 -8.24 -4.79
C ALA A 316 25.58 -9.76 -4.93
N LEU A 317 24.44 -10.31 -4.53
CA LEU A 317 24.12 -11.75 -4.69
C LEU A 317 23.92 -12.13 -6.17
N MET A 318 23.31 -11.24 -6.95
CA MET A 318 23.11 -11.43 -8.39
C MET A 318 24.42 -11.31 -9.17
N ASP A 319 25.29 -10.36 -8.82
CA ASP A 319 26.55 -10.10 -9.50
C ASP A 319 27.50 -11.31 -9.47
N ILE A 320 27.47 -12.08 -8.37
CA ILE A 320 28.23 -13.33 -8.24
C ILE A 320 27.43 -14.59 -8.61
N GLY A 321 26.22 -14.42 -9.15
CA GLY A 321 25.37 -15.51 -9.65
C GLY A 321 24.77 -16.43 -8.59
N LEU A 322 24.75 -16.02 -7.31
CA LEU A 322 24.12 -16.82 -6.25
C LEU A 322 22.60 -16.76 -6.28
N VAL A 323 22.03 -15.69 -6.80
CA VAL A 323 20.57 -15.49 -6.90
C VAL A 323 20.25 -14.95 -8.29
N THR A 324 19.31 -15.58 -8.98
CA THR A 324 18.84 -15.18 -10.32
C THR A 324 17.34 -14.96 -10.35
N ASP A 325 16.60 -15.69 -9.51
CA ASP A 325 15.18 -15.51 -9.26
C ASP A 325 14.87 -15.60 -7.75
N PRO A 326 13.65 -15.26 -7.31
CA PRO A 326 13.36 -15.19 -5.88
C PRO A 326 13.42 -16.54 -5.15
N GLY A 327 13.26 -17.66 -5.85
CA GLY A 327 13.34 -19.00 -5.28
C GLY A 327 14.74 -19.35 -4.79
N ASP A 328 15.78 -18.85 -5.45
CA ASP A 328 17.19 -19.09 -5.10
C ASP A 328 17.55 -18.59 -3.69
N ILE A 329 16.77 -17.65 -3.14
CA ILE A 329 16.96 -17.15 -1.77
C ILE A 329 16.92 -18.28 -0.76
N PHE A 330 16.06 -19.29 -0.97
CA PHE A 330 15.94 -20.40 -0.03
C PHE A 330 17.07 -21.43 -0.14
N ASP A 331 17.91 -21.34 -1.18
CA ASP A 331 19.10 -22.17 -1.39
C ASP A 331 20.40 -21.49 -0.88
N LEU A 332 20.28 -20.28 -0.32
CA LEU A 332 21.40 -19.58 0.30
C LEU A 332 21.82 -20.29 1.59
N THR A 333 23.12 -20.49 1.75
CA THR A 333 23.72 -21.06 2.95
C THR A 333 24.61 -20.03 3.63
N TYR A 334 24.92 -20.26 4.91
CA TYR A 334 25.85 -19.42 5.66
C TYR A 334 27.19 -19.24 4.92
N ASP A 335 27.76 -20.34 4.42
CA ASP A 335 29.05 -20.31 3.71
C ASP A 335 28.98 -19.53 2.39
N LYS A 336 27.88 -19.67 1.63
CA LYS A 336 27.64 -18.88 0.41
C LYS A 336 27.53 -17.39 0.72
N LEU A 337 26.91 -17.01 1.83
CA LEU A 337 26.78 -15.60 2.20
C LEU A 337 28.13 -14.98 2.61
N LEU A 338 29.05 -15.76 3.17
CA LEU A 338 30.39 -15.28 3.52
C LEU A 338 31.28 -14.99 2.29
N THR A 339 30.92 -15.46 1.09
CA THR A 339 31.65 -15.11 -0.14
C THR A 339 31.22 -13.76 -0.72
N VAL A 340 30.13 -13.17 -0.22
CA VAL A 340 29.61 -11.87 -0.66
C VAL A 340 30.38 -10.75 0.05
N ASP A 341 30.86 -9.77 -0.72
CA ASP A 341 31.52 -8.60 -0.14
C ASP A 341 30.60 -7.91 0.90
N ARG A 342 31.19 -7.51 2.03
CA ARG A 342 30.52 -6.86 3.19
C ARG A 342 29.58 -7.74 4.03
N PHE A 343 29.56 -9.06 3.83
CA PHE A 343 28.92 -9.96 4.78
C PHE A 343 29.86 -10.34 5.92
N ALA A 344 29.46 -10.01 7.14
CA ALA A 344 30.08 -10.54 8.36
C ALA A 344 29.29 -11.74 8.89
N GLU A 345 29.94 -12.60 9.68
CA GLU A 345 29.34 -13.82 10.25
C GLU A 345 27.95 -13.58 10.89
N LYS A 346 27.81 -12.51 11.67
CA LYS A 346 26.54 -12.18 12.32
C LYS A 346 25.45 -11.81 11.32
N SER A 347 25.79 -11.08 10.26
CA SER A 347 24.83 -10.71 9.22
C SER A 347 24.37 -11.93 8.43
N ALA A 348 25.30 -12.83 8.10
CA ALA A 348 24.99 -14.09 7.42
C ALA A 348 24.05 -14.97 8.27
N LYS A 349 24.35 -15.17 9.56
CA LYS A 349 23.48 -15.92 10.50
C LYS A 349 22.07 -15.31 10.56
N ASN A 350 21.97 -14.00 10.78
CA ASN A 350 20.68 -13.31 10.86
C ASN A 350 19.86 -13.47 9.58
N ILE A 351 20.49 -13.42 8.40
CA ILE A 351 19.79 -13.58 7.13
C ILE A 351 19.28 -15.01 6.96
N ILE A 352 20.09 -16.03 7.28
CA ILE A 352 19.65 -17.44 7.23
C ILE A 352 18.47 -17.68 8.18
N GLU A 353 18.53 -17.17 9.42
CA GLU A 353 17.42 -17.26 10.38
C GLU A 353 16.14 -16.60 9.84
N ARG A 354 16.27 -15.46 9.16
CA ARG A 354 15.11 -14.75 8.57
C ARG A 354 14.55 -15.47 7.34
N ILE A 355 15.40 -16.07 6.50
CA ILE A 355 14.98 -16.89 5.36
C ILE A 355 14.19 -18.10 5.87
N GLU A 356 14.72 -18.80 6.89
CA GLU A 356 14.04 -19.94 7.50
C GLU A 356 12.71 -19.52 8.13
N GLY A 357 12.70 -18.40 8.87
CA GLY A 357 11.49 -17.81 9.44
C GLY A 357 10.47 -17.35 8.39
N ALA A 358 10.89 -17.13 7.14
CA ALA A 358 10.02 -16.73 6.03
C ALA A 358 9.44 -17.91 5.24
N LYS A 359 9.90 -19.15 5.46
CA LYS A 359 9.25 -20.33 4.88
C LYS A 359 7.81 -20.48 5.34
N ARG A 360 7.43 -19.92 6.49
CA ARG A 360 6.03 -19.91 6.96
C ARG A 360 5.45 -18.49 6.91
N ARG A 361 4.51 -18.26 5.99
CA ARG A 361 3.85 -16.96 5.79
C ARG A 361 2.35 -17.11 5.48
N PRO A 362 1.52 -16.09 5.80
CA PRO A 362 0.14 -16.05 5.32
C PRO A 362 0.07 -16.27 3.81
N LEU A 363 -0.89 -17.08 3.35
CA LEU A 363 -1.05 -17.38 1.92
C LEU A 363 -1.18 -16.11 1.07
N SER A 364 -1.91 -15.11 1.55
CA SER A 364 -2.07 -13.82 0.85
C SER A 364 -0.75 -13.09 0.64
N ARG A 365 0.21 -13.20 1.57
CA ARG A 365 1.56 -12.64 1.40
C ARG A 365 2.38 -13.39 0.36
N ILE A 366 2.28 -14.73 0.34
CA ILE A 366 2.97 -15.55 -0.65
C ILE A 366 2.45 -15.20 -2.05
N LEU A 367 1.13 -15.18 -2.25
CA LEU A 367 0.49 -14.81 -3.51
C LEU A 367 0.85 -13.40 -3.97
N LEU A 368 0.89 -12.43 -3.04
CA LEU A 368 1.35 -11.08 -3.33
C LEU A 368 2.82 -11.05 -3.76
N ALA A 369 3.68 -11.84 -3.09
CA ALA A 369 5.11 -11.91 -3.36
C ALA A 369 5.45 -12.47 -4.75
N LEU A 370 4.58 -13.31 -5.33
CA LEU A 370 4.73 -13.83 -6.70
C LEU A 370 4.77 -12.71 -7.75
N GLY A 371 4.18 -11.55 -7.45
CA GLY A 371 4.20 -10.38 -8.34
C GLY A 371 3.33 -10.53 -9.58
N ILE A 372 2.22 -11.28 -9.48
CA ILE A 372 1.25 -11.47 -10.56
C ILE A 372 0.68 -10.10 -10.97
N ARG A 373 0.59 -9.86 -12.28
CA ARG A 373 0.07 -8.59 -12.83
C ARG A 373 -1.35 -8.35 -12.31
N HIS A 374 -1.63 -7.08 -11.94
CA HIS A 374 -2.91 -6.64 -11.37
C HIS A 374 -3.30 -7.22 -10.00
N VAL A 375 -2.52 -8.14 -9.42
CA VAL A 375 -2.79 -8.70 -8.09
C VAL A 375 -2.12 -7.84 -7.01
N GLY A 376 -2.92 -7.00 -6.35
CA GLY A 376 -2.52 -6.23 -5.17
C GLY A 376 -2.82 -6.93 -3.85
N ASP A 377 -2.57 -6.24 -2.73
CA ASP A 377 -2.79 -6.77 -1.37
C ASP A 377 -4.21 -7.35 -1.17
N THR A 378 -5.24 -6.61 -1.60
CA THR A 378 -6.64 -7.00 -1.42
C THR A 378 -6.99 -8.22 -2.26
N THR A 379 -6.65 -8.20 -3.55
CA THR A 379 -6.85 -9.33 -4.46
C THR A 379 -6.15 -10.60 -3.96
N ALA A 380 -4.93 -10.47 -3.41
CA ALA A 380 -4.20 -11.60 -2.85
C ALA A 380 -4.88 -12.17 -1.58
N ASP A 381 -5.50 -11.31 -0.75
CA ASP A 381 -6.30 -11.75 0.40
C ASP A 381 -7.60 -12.46 -0.03
N ASP A 382 -8.31 -11.90 -1.01
CA ASP A 382 -9.54 -12.47 -1.54
C ASP A 382 -9.28 -13.85 -2.19
N LEU A 383 -8.20 -13.96 -2.97
CA LEU A 383 -7.76 -15.22 -3.57
C LEU A 383 -7.34 -16.23 -2.50
N ALA A 384 -6.58 -15.81 -1.48
CA ALA A 384 -6.20 -16.70 -0.38
C ALA A 384 -7.41 -17.23 0.40
N ARG A 385 -8.43 -16.40 0.63
CA ARG A 385 -9.69 -16.83 1.28
C ARG A 385 -10.46 -17.79 0.39
N TRP A 386 -10.54 -17.51 -0.90
CA TRP A 386 -11.20 -18.37 -1.87
C TRP A 386 -10.55 -19.77 -1.92
N LEU A 387 -9.22 -19.82 -1.83
CA LEU A 387 -8.44 -21.07 -1.74
C LEU A 387 -8.65 -21.79 -0.40
N ALA A 388 -8.69 -21.07 0.72
CA ALA A 388 -8.86 -21.67 2.05
C ALA A 388 -10.18 -22.43 2.24
N VAL A 389 -11.21 -22.14 1.44
CA VAL A 389 -12.48 -22.87 1.44
C VAL A 389 -12.41 -24.13 0.56
N ARG A 390 -11.45 -24.21 -0.37
CA ARG A 390 -11.30 -25.30 -1.35
C ARG A 390 -10.23 -26.30 -0.97
N LEU A 391 -9.28 -25.90 -0.14
CA LEU A 391 -8.12 -26.69 0.24
C LEU A 391 -8.15 -27.03 1.72
N PRO A 392 -7.60 -28.19 2.12
CA PRO A 392 -7.34 -28.51 3.51
C PRO A 392 -6.51 -27.41 4.19
N LYS A 393 -6.68 -27.26 5.52
CA LYS A 393 -5.95 -26.24 6.29
C LYS A 393 -4.43 -26.43 6.28
N ASP A 394 -3.99 -27.66 6.09
CA ASP A 394 -2.61 -28.12 6.02
C ASP A 394 -2.12 -28.34 4.58
N ALA A 395 -2.89 -27.90 3.57
CA ALA A 395 -2.46 -27.96 2.17
C ALA A 395 -1.11 -27.27 1.98
N ASP A 396 -0.20 -27.98 1.32
CA ASP A 396 1.10 -27.42 0.95
C ASP A 396 0.97 -26.43 -0.21
N LEU A 397 2.09 -25.79 -0.54
CA LEU A 397 2.13 -24.80 -1.60
C LEU A 397 1.95 -25.43 -3.00
N GLY A 398 2.30 -26.71 -3.17
CA GLY A 398 2.10 -27.44 -4.42
C GLY A 398 0.61 -27.59 -4.74
N ALA A 399 -0.18 -28.04 -3.76
CA ALA A 399 -1.64 -28.16 -3.88
C ALA A 399 -2.32 -26.80 -4.17
N VAL A 400 -1.80 -25.72 -3.59
CA VAL A 400 -2.25 -24.35 -3.90
C VAL A 400 -2.00 -24.01 -5.38
N PHE A 401 -0.78 -24.22 -5.86
CA PHE A 401 -0.41 -23.89 -7.24
C PHE A 401 -1.14 -24.77 -8.26
N ASP A 402 -1.30 -26.06 -7.99
CA ASP A 402 -2.06 -26.95 -8.85
C ASP A 402 -3.55 -26.59 -8.90
N THR A 403 -4.13 -26.13 -7.78
CA THR A 403 -5.50 -25.61 -7.78
C THR A 403 -5.62 -24.39 -8.68
N LEU A 404 -4.73 -23.42 -8.55
CA LEU A 404 -4.76 -22.19 -9.37
C LEU A 404 -4.54 -22.49 -10.86
N ARG A 405 -3.62 -23.41 -11.18
CA ARG A 405 -3.37 -23.85 -12.57
C ARG A 405 -4.58 -24.50 -13.22
N ASN A 406 -5.37 -25.25 -12.45
CA ASN A 406 -6.57 -25.94 -12.95
C ASN A 406 -7.86 -25.11 -12.83
N THR A 407 -7.77 -23.87 -12.36
CA THR A 407 -8.94 -22.99 -12.22
C THR A 407 -9.18 -22.19 -13.50
N SER A 408 -10.42 -22.18 -13.98
CA SER A 408 -10.83 -21.42 -15.16
C SER A 408 -10.86 -19.91 -14.89
N VAL A 409 -10.75 -19.10 -15.94
CA VAL A 409 -10.91 -17.62 -15.85
C VAL A 409 -12.28 -17.26 -15.27
N ASP A 410 -13.35 -17.97 -15.68
CA ASP A 410 -14.71 -17.76 -15.18
C ASP A 410 -14.83 -17.98 -13.67
N ASP A 411 -14.17 -19.01 -13.13
CA ASP A 411 -14.18 -19.32 -11.70
C ASP A 411 -13.38 -18.28 -10.88
N LEU A 412 -12.29 -17.75 -11.44
CA LEU A 412 -11.51 -16.67 -10.84
C LEU A 412 -12.29 -15.35 -10.85
N GLN A 413 -13.00 -15.05 -11.94
CA GLN A 413 -13.83 -13.86 -12.05
C GLN A 413 -15.06 -13.90 -11.13
N ALA A 414 -15.49 -15.09 -10.69
CA ALA A 414 -16.55 -15.24 -9.70
C ALA A 414 -16.12 -14.84 -8.28
N ILE A 415 -14.84 -14.56 -8.04
CA ILE A 415 -14.32 -14.07 -6.76
C ILE A 415 -14.68 -12.59 -6.59
N GLU A 416 -15.30 -12.23 -5.47
CA GLU A 416 -15.60 -10.83 -5.17
C GLU A 416 -14.32 -9.99 -5.21
N GLY A 417 -14.35 -8.87 -5.93
CA GLY A 417 -13.18 -8.00 -6.12
C GLY A 417 -12.25 -8.39 -7.28
N ILE A 418 -12.50 -9.51 -7.96
CA ILE A 418 -11.69 -9.95 -9.12
C ILE A 418 -12.50 -9.77 -10.42
N GLY A 419 -12.08 -8.81 -11.24
CA GLY A 419 -12.61 -8.61 -12.59
C GLY A 419 -11.91 -9.47 -13.65
N ALA A 420 -12.45 -9.49 -14.87
CA ALA A 420 -11.95 -10.29 -15.99
C ALA A 420 -10.43 -10.14 -16.23
N VAL A 421 -9.92 -8.91 -16.28
CA VAL A 421 -8.49 -8.61 -16.49
C VAL A 421 -7.59 -9.26 -15.43
N VAL A 422 -8.05 -9.25 -14.17
CA VAL A 422 -7.30 -9.83 -13.04
C VAL A 422 -7.36 -11.36 -13.10
N ALA A 423 -8.54 -11.91 -13.41
CA ALA A 423 -8.74 -13.35 -13.57
C ALA A 423 -7.86 -13.94 -14.69
N GLU A 424 -7.81 -13.27 -15.85
CA GLU A 424 -6.94 -13.63 -16.97
C GLU A 424 -5.47 -13.59 -16.55
N SER A 425 -5.04 -12.53 -15.86
CA SER A 425 -3.65 -12.39 -15.41
C SER A 425 -3.22 -13.49 -14.43
N ILE A 426 -4.11 -13.91 -13.53
CA ILE A 426 -3.86 -15.02 -12.61
C ILE A 426 -3.74 -16.33 -13.40
N HIS A 427 -4.71 -16.61 -14.28
CA HIS A 427 -4.73 -17.83 -15.07
C HIS A 427 -3.49 -17.95 -15.96
N GLU A 428 -3.14 -16.88 -16.68
CA GLU A 428 -1.95 -16.82 -17.53
C GLU A 428 -0.68 -17.07 -16.73
N TYR A 429 -0.52 -16.46 -15.55
CA TYR A 429 0.67 -16.62 -14.72
C TYR A 429 0.94 -18.09 -14.35
N PHE A 430 -0.09 -18.83 -13.95
CA PHE A 430 0.06 -20.25 -13.56
C PHE A 430 0.13 -21.22 -14.74
N SER A 431 -0.27 -20.79 -15.94
CA SER A 431 -0.17 -21.56 -17.18
C SER A 431 1.18 -21.39 -17.91
N ARG A 432 1.98 -20.37 -17.57
CA ARG A 432 3.28 -20.12 -18.21
C ARG A 432 4.35 -21.11 -17.74
N GLU A 433 4.93 -21.85 -18.68
CA GLU A 433 6.00 -22.83 -18.40
C GLU A 433 7.25 -22.18 -17.79
N GLU A 434 7.55 -20.94 -18.17
CA GLU A 434 8.69 -20.16 -17.69
C GLU A 434 8.65 -19.88 -16.18
N GLU A 435 7.46 -19.81 -15.58
CA GLU A 435 7.29 -19.56 -14.15
C GLU A 435 7.38 -20.85 -13.32
N ARG A 436 7.23 -22.02 -13.96
CA ARG A 436 7.20 -23.32 -13.29
C ARG A 436 8.48 -23.62 -12.48
N PRO A 437 9.71 -23.40 -12.99
CA PRO A 437 10.92 -23.65 -12.22
C PRO A 437 11.00 -22.83 -10.92
N PHE A 438 10.53 -21.58 -10.95
CA PHE A 438 10.47 -20.73 -9.77
C PHE A 438 9.45 -21.25 -8.75
N LEU A 439 8.24 -21.60 -9.19
CA LEU A 439 7.21 -22.15 -8.31
C LEU A 439 7.68 -23.47 -7.67
N ASP A 440 8.34 -24.34 -8.44
CA ASP A 440 8.89 -25.61 -7.97
C ASP A 440 10.01 -25.40 -6.92
N LYS A 441 10.84 -24.34 -7.07
CA LYS A 441 11.82 -23.95 -6.03
C LYS A 441 11.14 -23.62 -4.70
N LEU A 442 10.03 -22.89 -4.71
CA LEU A 442 9.31 -22.55 -3.48
C LEU A 442 8.73 -23.78 -2.78
N VAL A 443 8.15 -24.71 -3.56
CA VAL A 443 7.62 -25.98 -3.04
C VAL A 443 8.75 -26.82 -2.44
N ARG A 444 9.85 -27.00 -3.18
CA ARG A 444 11.03 -27.75 -2.72
C ARG A 444 11.72 -27.14 -1.50
N ALA A 445 11.71 -25.81 -1.39
CA ALA A 445 12.24 -25.10 -0.23
C ALA A 445 11.39 -25.32 1.05
N GLY A 446 10.22 -25.94 0.94
CA GLY A 446 9.32 -26.20 2.07
C GLY A 446 8.55 -24.96 2.50
N VAL A 447 8.31 -24.00 1.60
CA VAL A 447 7.49 -22.83 1.90
C VAL A 447 6.06 -23.30 2.19
N THR A 448 5.58 -23.04 3.40
CA THR A 448 4.29 -23.49 3.92
C THR A 448 3.32 -22.31 4.07
N PRO A 449 2.18 -22.32 3.35
CA PRO A 449 1.18 -21.28 3.47
C PRO A 449 0.40 -21.40 4.77
N LYS A 450 0.25 -20.30 5.51
CA LYS A 450 -0.77 -20.18 6.57
C LYS A 450 -2.07 -19.73 5.94
N MET A 451 -3.04 -20.64 5.85
CA MET A 451 -4.38 -20.33 5.36
C MET A 451 -5.05 -19.25 6.24
N PRO A 452 -5.81 -18.31 5.65
CA PRO A 452 -6.61 -17.37 6.43
C PRO A 452 -7.65 -18.13 7.27
N GLU A 453 -7.90 -17.61 8.48
CA GLU A 453 -9.02 -18.07 9.29
C GLU A 453 -10.34 -17.78 8.55
N PRO A 454 -11.33 -18.69 8.58
CA PRO A 454 -12.67 -18.38 8.12
C PRO A 454 -13.15 -17.11 8.83
N ARG A 455 -13.69 -16.14 8.08
CA ARG A 455 -14.35 -15.00 8.71
C ARG A 455 -15.45 -15.58 9.60
N LYS A 456 -15.51 -15.18 10.88
CA LYS A 456 -16.77 -15.33 11.63
C LYS A 456 -17.80 -14.53 10.84
N GLU A 457 -18.67 -15.23 10.13
CA GLU A 457 -19.78 -14.62 9.43
C GLU A 457 -20.68 -13.97 10.49
N THR A 458 -20.51 -12.66 10.72
CA THR A 458 -21.57 -11.85 11.33
C THR A 458 -22.60 -11.60 10.24
N ALA A 459 -23.45 -12.59 10.00
CA ALA A 459 -24.49 -12.52 9.00
C ALA A 459 -25.67 -13.39 9.41
N SER A 460 -26.49 -12.89 10.33
CA SER A 460 -27.88 -13.35 10.46
C SER A 460 -28.71 -12.66 9.38
N GLY A 461 -29.31 -13.42 8.48
CA GLY A 461 -30.19 -12.86 7.45
C GLY A 461 -30.72 -13.90 6.44
N PRO A 462 -31.76 -13.55 5.66
CA PRO A 462 -32.43 -14.46 4.73
C PRO A 462 -31.56 -14.96 3.57
N PHE A 463 -30.43 -14.27 3.33
CA PHE A 463 -29.45 -14.58 2.30
C PHE A 463 -28.14 -15.15 2.85
N ALA A 464 -28.05 -15.42 4.15
CA ALA A 464 -26.84 -15.98 4.77
C ALA A 464 -26.34 -17.22 4.00
N GLY A 465 -25.11 -17.12 3.48
CA GLY A 465 -24.43 -18.20 2.74
C GLY A 465 -24.90 -18.42 1.30
N LYS A 466 -25.90 -17.67 0.80
CA LYS A 466 -26.45 -17.83 -0.56
C LYS A 466 -25.76 -16.91 -1.57
N THR A 467 -25.57 -17.40 -2.79
CA THR A 467 -25.07 -16.63 -3.94
C THR A 467 -26.23 -16.17 -4.82
N VAL A 468 -26.41 -14.86 -4.96
CA VAL A 468 -27.48 -14.21 -5.72
C VAL A 468 -26.91 -13.55 -6.98
N VAL A 469 -27.54 -13.75 -8.14
CA VAL A 469 -27.17 -13.09 -9.41
C VAL A 469 -28.34 -12.24 -9.87
N PHE A 470 -28.08 -10.99 -10.25
CA PHE A 470 -29.08 -10.11 -10.83
C PHE A 470 -28.98 -10.10 -12.37
N THR A 471 -30.12 -10.20 -13.03
CA THR A 471 -30.24 -10.15 -14.49
C THR A 471 -31.45 -9.33 -14.93
N GLY A 472 -31.36 -8.69 -16.09
CA GLY A 472 -32.36 -7.70 -16.53
C GLY A 472 -32.22 -6.36 -15.84
N ASN A 473 -33.17 -5.46 -16.09
CA ASN A 473 -33.26 -4.15 -15.45
C ASN A 473 -34.08 -4.27 -14.16
N LEU A 474 -33.61 -3.71 -13.05
CA LEU A 474 -34.38 -3.64 -11.80
C LEU A 474 -35.14 -2.31 -11.79
N GLU A 475 -36.45 -2.34 -11.55
CA GLU A 475 -37.33 -1.17 -11.61
C GLU A 475 -37.45 -0.44 -10.26
N ARG A 476 -37.23 -1.14 -9.14
CA ARG A 476 -37.41 -0.60 -7.78
C ARG A 476 -36.11 -0.09 -7.16
N ARG A 477 -34.96 -0.62 -7.56
CA ARG A 477 -33.63 -0.22 -7.05
C ARG A 477 -32.57 -0.30 -8.14
N SER A 478 -31.44 0.38 -7.93
CA SER A 478 -30.26 0.13 -8.76
C SER A 478 -29.70 -1.28 -8.47
N ARG A 479 -29.03 -1.87 -9.47
CA ARG A 479 -28.37 -3.17 -9.28
C ARG A 479 -27.35 -3.13 -8.14
N ASP A 480 -26.57 -2.06 -8.05
CA ASP A 480 -25.56 -1.88 -7.00
C ASP A 480 -26.20 -1.81 -5.60
N ASP A 481 -27.36 -1.15 -5.47
CA ASP A 481 -28.09 -1.10 -4.20
C ASP A 481 -28.64 -2.48 -3.81
N ALA A 482 -29.21 -3.22 -4.78
CA ALA A 482 -29.71 -4.57 -4.55
C ALA A 482 -28.58 -5.54 -4.17
N GLU A 483 -27.42 -5.42 -4.82
CA GLU A 483 -26.24 -6.22 -4.49
C GLU A 483 -25.71 -5.88 -3.09
N THR A 484 -25.63 -4.59 -2.75
CA THR A 484 -25.20 -4.13 -1.43
C THR A 484 -26.13 -4.66 -0.34
N LEU A 485 -27.43 -4.68 -0.59
CA LEU A 485 -28.42 -5.16 0.36
C LEU A 485 -28.31 -6.68 0.61
N VAL A 486 -28.17 -7.47 -0.46
CA VAL A 486 -27.90 -8.93 -0.33
C VAL A 486 -26.64 -9.16 0.49
N ARG A 487 -25.57 -8.41 0.24
CA ARG A 487 -24.32 -8.50 1.00
C ARG A 487 -24.50 -8.13 2.47
N SER A 488 -25.28 -7.08 2.76
CA SER A 488 -25.59 -6.67 4.14
C SER A 488 -26.42 -7.71 4.91
N LEU A 489 -27.20 -8.52 4.19
CA LEU A 489 -28.04 -9.59 4.74
C LEU A 489 -27.38 -10.98 4.70
N GLY A 490 -26.05 -11.02 4.50
CA GLY A 490 -25.26 -12.25 4.58
C GLY A 490 -25.11 -13.05 3.30
N GLY A 491 -25.64 -12.55 2.19
CA GLY A 491 -25.50 -13.17 0.87
C GLY A 491 -24.25 -12.73 0.13
N LYS A 492 -23.92 -13.50 -0.91
CA LYS A 492 -22.88 -13.18 -1.90
C LYS A 492 -23.56 -12.79 -3.19
N THR A 493 -22.98 -11.86 -3.94
CA THR A 493 -23.51 -11.48 -5.26
C THR A 493 -22.51 -11.81 -6.34
N ALA A 494 -22.96 -12.45 -7.42
CA ALA A 494 -22.10 -12.85 -8.52
C ALA A 494 -22.51 -12.18 -9.83
N GLY A 495 -21.52 -11.90 -10.67
CA GLY A 495 -21.73 -11.30 -11.99
C GLY A 495 -22.23 -12.29 -13.05
N SER A 496 -22.11 -13.60 -12.82
CA SER A 496 -22.47 -14.66 -13.77
C SER A 496 -23.18 -15.81 -13.07
N VAL A 497 -24.01 -16.54 -13.82
CA VAL A 497 -24.70 -17.73 -13.31
C VAL A 497 -23.79 -18.95 -13.48
N SER A 498 -23.65 -19.72 -12.41
CA SER A 498 -22.91 -20.98 -12.32
C SER A 498 -23.73 -22.04 -11.57
N ALA A 499 -23.26 -23.29 -11.54
CA ALA A 499 -23.89 -24.36 -10.75
C ALA A 499 -23.89 -24.08 -9.22
N LYS A 500 -23.11 -23.09 -8.76
CA LYS A 500 -23.04 -22.65 -7.35
C LYS A 500 -23.92 -21.43 -7.07
N THR A 501 -24.68 -20.97 -8.06
CA THR A 501 -25.64 -19.87 -7.86
C THR A 501 -26.88 -20.42 -7.17
N ASP A 502 -27.28 -19.82 -6.05
CA ASP A 502 -28.44 -20.26 -5.27
C ASP A 502 -29.73 -19.57 -5.73
N LEU A 503 -29.62 -18.34 -6.23
CA LEU A 503 -30.76 -17.51 -6.60
C LEU A 503 -30.42 -16.57 -7.76
N VAL A 504 -31.31 -16.48 -8.74
CA VAL A 504 -31.25 -15.44 -9.78
C VAL A 504 -32.47 -14.53 -9.65
N VAL A 505 -32.23 -13.24 -9.49
CA VAL A 505 -33.29 -12.22 -9.49
C VAL A 505 -33.38 -11.65 -10.91
N ALA A 506 -34.51 -11.87 -11.57
CA ALA A 506 -34.72 -11.52 -12.97
C ALA A 506 -35.73 -10.38 -13.10
N GLY A 507 -35.26 -9.22 -13.54
CA GLY A 507 -36.13 -8.10 -13.93
C GLY A 507 -36.46 -8.09 -15.43
N PRO A 508 -37.27 -7.15 -15.92
CA PRO A 508 -37.59 -7.00 -17.33
C PRO A 508 -36.33 -6.96 -18.21
N ARG A 509 -36.40 -7.58 -19.39
CA ARG A 509 -35.26 -7.77 -20.33
C ARG A 509 -34.10 -8.63 -19.78
N ALA A 510 -34.39 -9.55 -18.87
CA ALA A 510 -33.43 -10.59 -18.50
C ALA A 510 -33.08 -11.47 -19.71
N GLY A 511 -31.80 -11.45 -20.13
CA GLY A 511 -31.29 -12.18 -21.30
C GLY A 511 -30.54 -13.45 -20.93
N SER A 512 -29.35 -13.65 -21.52
CA SER A 512 -28.55 -14.89 -21.48
C SER A 512 -28.30 -15.51 -20.08
N LYS A 513 -28.28 -14.71 -19.01
CA LYS A 513 -28.13 -15.22 -17.63
C LYS A 513 -29.38 -15.93 -17.13
N LEU A 514 -30.58 -15.52 -17.56
CA LEU A 514 -31.83 -16.19 -17.22
C LEU A 514 -31.90 -17.57 -17.88
N ASP A 515 -31.47 -17.65 -19.15
CA ASP A 515 -31.42 -18.92 -19.88
C ASP A 515 -30.41 -19.88 -19.26
N LYS A 516 -29.23 -19.36 -18.87
CA LYS A 516 -28.20 -20.11 -18.13
C LYS A 516 -28.68 -20.58 -16.75
N ALA A 517 -29.52 -19.81 -16.06
CA ALA A 517 -30.10 -20.21 -14.78
C ALA A 517 -31.10 -21.36 -14.94
N LYS A 518 -31.96 -21.28 -15.96
CA LYS A 518 -32.92 -22.33 -16.30
C LYS A 518 -32.24 -23.64 -16.70
N SER A 519 -31.17 -23.58 -17.50
CA SER A 519 -30.44 -24.78 -17.91
C SER A 519 -29.68 -25.46 -16.78
N LEU A 520 -29.26 -24.70 -15.77
CA LEU A 520 -28.56 -25.20 -14.59
C LEU A 520 -29.49 -25.54 -13.41
N GLY A 521 -30.82 -25.36 -13.56
CA GLY A 521 -31.79 -25.65 -12.50
C GLY A 521 -31.72 -24.69 -11.30
N VAL A 522 -31.14 -23.51 -11.47
CA VAL A 522 -30.98 -22.51 -10.41
C VAL A 522 -32.32 -21.80 -10.17
N LYS A 523 -32.66 -21.54 -8.90
CA LYS A 523 -33.91 -20.87 -8.52
C LYS A 523 -33.97 -19.45 -9.09
N VAL A 524 -35.02 -19.13 -9.85
CA VAL A 524 -35.26 -17.79 -10.40
C VAL A 524 -36.45 -17.14 -9.69
N VAL A 525 -36.30 -15.88 -9.30
CA VAL A 525 -37.37 -15.06 -8.70
C VAL A 525 -37.47 -13.71 -9.42
N ASP A 526 -38.65 -13.10 -9.37
CA ASP A 526 -38.84 -11.72 -9.83
C ASP A 526 -38.44 -10.70 -8.74
N GLU A 527 -38.43 -9.42 -9.11
CA GLU A 527 -38.06 -8.33 -8.22
C GLU A 527 -39.04 -8.16 -7.05
N GLU A 528 -40.32 -8.46 -7.23
CA GLU A 528 -41.32 -8.39 -6.16
C GLU A 528 -41.08 -9.45 -5.09
N THR A 529 -40.82 -10.69 -5.52
CA THR A 529 -40.46 -11.80 -4.62
C THR A 529 -39.14 -11.53 -3.92
N PHE A 530 -38.15 -10.97 -4.63
CA PHE A 530 -36.89 -10.55 -4.02
C PHE A 530 -37.12 -9.53 -2.90
N GLU A 531 -37.95 -8.50 -3.11
CA GLU A 531 -38.27 -7.51 -2.06
C GLU A 531 -38.98 -8.14 -0.86
N GLY A 532 -39.84 -9.14 -1.09
CA GLY A 532 -40.48 -9.91 -0.02
C GLY A 532 -39.49 -10.70 0.83
N MET A 533 -38.38 -11.16 0.23
CA MET A 533 -37.31 -11.88 0.92
C MET A 533 -36.35 -10.99 1.72
N LEU A 534 -36.45 -9.65 1.58
CA LEU A 534 -35.66 -8.68 2.35
C LEU A 534 -36.24 -8.37 3.74
N ARG A 535 -37.47 -8.82 4.03
CA ARG A 535 -38.21 -8.51 5.26
C ARG A 535 -37.93 -9.45 6.42
#